data_AF-A0A228QJU7-F1
#
_entry.id   AF-A0A228QJU7-F1
#
_cell.length_a   1.000
_cell.length_b   1.000
_cell.length_c   1.000
_cell.angle_alpha   90.00
_cell.angle_beta   90.00
_cell.angle_gamma   90.00
#
_symmetry.space_group_name_H-M   'P 1'
#
loop_
_entity.id
_entity.type
_entity.pdbx_description
1 polymer ?
#
loop_
_entity_poly.entity_id
_entity_poly.type
_entity_poly.pdbx_seq_one_letter_code
_entity_poly.pdbx_strand_id
1 'polypeptide(L)'
;MSNRVKNAGLEHRTPFLNAAASAQLRGEIDALIDRQIDTWYDTVPYAAHLEGKTVDSEYYRRHLIETAWRIRLLRVSESKALAEIAKRSPEAAQIWANYEREEMLHDDLFIQDLERAGVTRDAFLATEPYLSTKLLTGYFSYLLDHEGPLGVVAYSYLVEYVNVKLEPRKIEALKDSVGEQNIGGQIAHSHTDINDDHPGEVWAAIRYLLRDDDDIAALKRYLGEHQTVLALYFKELYDDKIASTLKAAA
;
A
#
# COMPACT_ATOMS: atom_id res chain seq x y z
N MET A 1 -10.04 42.29 15.31
CA MET A 1 -9.31 41.72 14.15
C MET A 1 -9.55 40.22 14.15
N SER A 2 -9.81 39.61 12.99
CA SER A 2 -9.94 38.14 12.92
C SER A 2 -8.55 37.48 12.93
N ASN A 3 -8.44 36.30 13.54
CA ASN A 3 -7.22 35.51 13.53
C ASN A 3 -6.85 35.13 12.09
N ARG A 4 -5.60 35.36 11.69
CA ARG A 4 -5.11 35.07 10.33
C ARG A 4 -4.43 33.71 10.21
N VAL A 5 -4.14 33.05 11.34
CA VAL A 5 -3.57 31.69 11.34
C VAL A 5 -4.65 30.73 10.86
N LYS A 6 -4.32 29.98 9.80
CA LYS A 6 -5.13 28.90 9.24
C LYS A 6 -4.31 27.61 9.29
N ASN A 7 -4.95 26.47 9.05
CA ASN A 7 -4.26 25.18 8.90
C ASN A 7 -3.43 24.80 10.15
N ALA A 8 -3.99 25.06 11.33
CA ALA A 8 -3.35 24.81 12.62
C ALA A 8 -4.01 23.66 13.39
N GLY A 9 -4.81 22.82 12.71
CA GLY A 9 -5.47 21.67 13.34
C GLY A 9 -6.47 22.04 14.45
N LEU A 10 -6.97 23.28 14.45
CA LEU A 10 -7.88 23.79 15.48
C LEU A 10 -9.36 23.42 15.21
N GLU A 11 -9.65 22.97 14.00
CA GLU A 11 -11.00 22.69 13.54
C GLU A 11 -11.30 21.19 13.68
N HIS A 12 -12.55 20.84 14.02
CA HIS A 12 -13.08 19.46 13.94
C HIS A 12 -12.30 18.39 14.73
N ARG A 13 -11.92 18.69 15.99
CA ARG A 13 -11.26 17.73 16.89
C ARG A 13 -12.11 16.50 17.24
N THR A 14 -13.43 16.61 17.09
CA THR A 14 -14.35 15.49 17.26
C THR A 14 -14.60 14.85 15.90
N PRO A 15 -14.39 13.53 15.74
CA PRO A 15 -14.69 12.83 14.50
C PRO A 15 -16.13 13.03 14.06
N PHE A 16 -16.34 13.20 12.74
CA PHE A 16 -17.68 13.24 12.14
C PHE A 16 -18.49 11.97 12.49
N LEU A 17 -17.83 10.82 12.44
CA LEU A 17 -18.42 9.53 12.78
C LEU A 17 -18.20 9.20 14.26
N ASN A 18 -19.30 8.93 14.96
CA ASN A 18 -19.24 8.27 16.27
C ASN A 18 -18.68 6.83 16.13
N ALA A 19 -18.37 6.17 17.25
CA ALA A 19 -17.72 4.87 17.23
C ALA A 19 -18.54 3.79 16.48
N ALA A 20 -19.85 3.76 16.66
CA ALA A 20 -20.72 2.78 16.01
C ALA A 20 -20.82 3.01 14.50
N ALA A 21 -21.02 4.27 14.07
CA ALA A 21 -21.05 4.63 12.65
C ALA A 21 -19.71 4.38 11.96
N SER A 22 -18.60 4.65 12.65
CA SER A 22 -17.25 4.34 12.18
C SER A 22 -17.05 2.83 11.98
N ALA A 23 -17.49 2.00 12.93
CA ALA A 23 -17.38 0.55 12.81
C ALA A 23 -18.23 0.00 11.67
N GLN A 24 -19.45 0.53 11.50
CA GLN A 24 -20.32 0.17 10.38
C GLN A 24 -19.67 0.54 9.04
N LEU A 25 -19.17 1.78 8.90
CA LEU A 25 -18.53 2.22 7.67
C LEU A 25 -17.27 1.41 7.38
N ARG A 26 -16.45 1.07 8.39
CA ARG A 26 -15.28 0.19 8.20
C ARG A 26 -15.70 -1.13 7.55
N GLY A 27 -16.73 -1.78 8.07
CA GLY A 27 -17.26 -3.02 7.49
C GLY A 27 -17.77 -2.86 6.05
N GLU A 28 -18.35 -1.71 5.69
CA GLU A 28 -18.74 -1.42 4.31
C GLU A 28 -17.53 -1.26 3.38
N ILE A 29 -16.48 -0.59 3.85
CA ILE A 29 -15.23 -0.40 3.11
C ILE A 29 -14.48 -1.74 2.96
N ASP A 30 -14.41 -2.54 4.00
CA ASP A 30 -13.81 -3.88 3.97
C ASP A 30 -14.53 -4.77 2.95
N ALA A 31 -15.87 -4.79 2.98
CA ALA A 31 -16.65 -5.52 2.00
C ALA A 31 -16.49 -4.98 0.57
N LEU A 32 -16.19 -3.68 0.40
CA LEU A 32 -15.86 -3.11 -0.90
C LEU A 32 -14.50 -3.62 -1.39
N ILE A 33 -13.48 -3.59 -0.53
CA ILE A 33 -12.14 -4.10 -0.85
C ILE A 33 -12.20 -5.59 -1.18
N ASP A 34 -13.00 -6.38 -0.45
CA ASP A 34 -13.21 -7.80 -0.73
C ASP A 34 -13.69 -8.07 -2.16
N ARG A 35 -14.70 -7.33 -2.62
CA ARG A 35 -15.18 -7.44 -4.01
C ARG A 35 -14.13 -7.00 -5.02
N GLN A 36 -13.29 -6.03 -4.65
CA GLN A 36 -12.18 -5.59 -5.50
C GLN A 36 -11.09 -6.67 -5.59
N ILE A 37 -10.80 -7.40 -4.51
CA ILE A 37 -9.89 -8.55 -4.52
C ILE A 37 -10.40 -9.65 -5.48
N ASP A 38 -11.69 -9.97 -5.43
CA ASP A 38 -12.26 -10.96 -6.35
C ASP A 38 -12.13 -10.49 -7.82
N THR A 39 -12.51 -9.25 -8.09
CA THR A 39 -12.38 -8.64 -9.43
C THR A 39 -10.92 -8.62 -9.90
N TRP A 40 -10.00 -8.39 -8.98
CA TRP A 40 -8.57 -8.36 -9.26
C TRP A 40 -8.06 -9.70 -9.77
N TYR A 41 -8.42 -10.81 -9.12
CA TYR A 41 -8.05 -12.15 -9.59
C TYR A 41 -8.61 -12.48 -10.96
N ASP A 42 -9.79 -11.96 -11.30
CA ASP A 42 -10.43 -12.18 -12.59
C ASP A 42 -9.83 -11.34 -13.73
N THR A 43 -9.25 -10.19 -13.43
CA THR A 43 -8.93 -9.16 -14.45
C THR A 43 -7.45 -8.83 -14.58
N VAL A 44 -6.64 -9.04 -13.54
CA VAL A 44 -5.22 -8.71 -13.55
C VAL A 44 -4.40 -9.95 -13.91
N PRO A 45 -3.60 -9.90 -15.00
CA PRO A 45 -2.82 -11.05 -15.42
C PRO A 45 -1.79 -11.43 -14.34
N TYR A 46 -1.67 -12.73 -14.06
CA TYR A 46 -0.71 -13.26 -13.08
C TYR A 46 -0.91 -12.73 -11.65
N ALA A 47 -2.09 -12.21 -11.31
CA ALA A 47 -2.43 -11.73 -9.97
C ALA A 47 -2.15 -12.75 -8.85
N ALA A 48 -2.46 -14.03 -9.09
CA ALA A 48 -2.25 -15.12 -8.12
C ALA A 48 -0.88 -15.80 -8.23
N HIS A 49 0.05 -15.29 -9.05
CA HIS A 49 1.29 -16.00 -9.37
C HIS A 49 2.16 -16.27 -8.14
N LEU A 50 2.24 -15.30 -7.22
CA LEU A 50 3.00 -15.43 -5.97
C LEU A 50 2.34 -16.36 -4.93
N GLU A 51 1.12 -16.84 -5.21
CA GLU A 51 0.37 -17.80 -4.39
C GLU A 51 0.40 -19.21 -5.02
N GLY A 52 1.09 -19.35 -6.16
CA GLY A 52 1.19 -20.60 -6.91
C GLY A 52 2.25 -21.55 -6.35
N LYS A 53 2.13 -22.83 -6.71
CA LYS A 53 3.13 -23.88 -6.37
C LYS A 53 4.48 -23.69 -7.05
N THR A 54 4.52 -22.88 -8.12
CA THR A 54 5.74 -22.60 -8.87
C THR A 54 5.74 -21.13 -9.20
N VAL A 55 6.70 -20.42 -8.61
CA VAL A 55 6.89 -18.99 -8.83
C VAL A 55 8.07 -18.81 -9.78
N ASP A 56 7.84 -18.06 -10.85
CA ASP A 56 8.90 -17.62 -11.76
C ASP A 56 9.91 -16.73 -11.02
N SER A 57 11.20 -17.09 -11.10
CA SER A 57 12.25 -16.43 -10.33
C SER A 57 12.53 -15.01 -10.77
N GLU A 58 12.41 -14.70 -12.06
CA GLU A 58 12.65 -13.34 -12.58
C GLU A 58 11.47 -12.42 -12.24
N TYR A 59 10.24 -12.94 -12.31
CA TYR A 59 9.06 -12.26 -11.81
C TYR A 59 9.19 -11.95 -10.31
N TYR A 60 9.60 -12.93 -9.49
CA TYR A 60 9.76 -12.75 -8.06
C TYR A 60 10.83 -11.70 -7.71
N ARG A 61 12.03 -11.80 -8.32
CA ARG A 61 13.10 -10.81 -8.13
C ARG A 61 12.65 -9.40 -8.50
N ARG A 62 11.98 -9.26 -9.64
CA ARG A 62 11.51 -7.94 -10.08
C ARG A 62 10.37 -7.42 -9.19
N HIS A 63 9.49 -8.30 -8.73
CA HIS A 63 8.46 -7.95 -7.74
C HIS A 63 9.08 -7.39 -6.46
N LEU A 64 10.13 -8.02 -5.93
CA LEU A 64 10.86 -7.54 -4.75
C LEU A 64 11.53 -6.18 -4.99
N ILE A 65 12.18 -5.99 -6.14
CA ILE A 65 12.77 -4.69 -6.54
C ILE A 65 11.71 -3.59 -6.52
N GLU A 66 10.54 -3.85 -7.13
CA GLU A 66 9.46 -2.86 -7.23
C GLU A 66 8.80 -2.60 -5.87
N THR A 67 8.62 -3.62 -5.04
CA THR A 67 8.11 -3.45 -3.66
C THR A 67 9.06 -2.60 -2.82
N ALA A 68 10.37 -2.87 -2.87
CA ALA A 68 11.37 -2.06 -2.17
C ALA A 68 11.40 -0.62 -2.69
N TRP A 69 11.36 -0.41 -4.01
CA TRP A 69 11.29 0.94 -4.57
C TRP A 69 10.02 1.68 -4.18
N ARG A 70 8.87 1.00 -4.20
CA ARG A 70 7.59 1.58 -3.80
C ARG A 70 7.67 2.07 -2.36
N ILE A 71 8.10 1.26 -1.40
CA ILE A 71 8.24 1.69 0.01
C ILE A 71 9.19 2.89 0.11
N ARG A 72 10.34 2.85 -0.57
CA ARG A 72 11.33 3.96 -0.55
C ARG A 72 10.80 5.28 -1.11
N LEU A 73 9.95 5.22 -2.13
CA LEU A 73 9.37 6.40 -2.78
C LEU A 73 8.13 6.90 -2.04
N LEU A 74 7.29 5.98 -1.57
CA LEU A 74 6.05 6.31 -0.88
C LEU A 74 6.32 6.93 0.49
N ARG A 75 7.31 6.47 1.26
CA ARG A 75 7.66 7.13 2.55
C ARG A 75 7.93 8.62 2.43
N VAL A 76 8.45 9.09 1.28
CA VAL A 76 8.66 10.52 1.04
C VAL A 76 7.33 11.24 0.84
N SER A 77 6.40 10.62 0.11
CA SER A 77 5.07 11.18 -0.16
C SER A 77 4.16 11.09 1.07
N GLU A 78 4.22 10.00 1.81
CA GLU A 78 3.47 9.77 3.05
C GLU A 78 3.97 10.68 4.19
N SER A 79 5.28 10.95 4.25
CA SER A 79 5.83 12.00 5.11
C SER A 79 5.32 13.41 4.76
N LYS A 80 5.07 13.71 3.46
CA LYS A 80 4.42 14.96 3.07
C LYS A 80 2.94 14.97 3.48
N ALA A 81 2.27 13.83 3.37
CA ALA A 81 0.89 13.69 3.84
C ALA A 81 0.78 14.00 5.34
N LEU A 82 1.75 13.58 6.16
CA LEU A 82 1.78 13.92 7.59
C LEU A 82 1.67 15.43 7.84
N ALA A 83 2.36 16.25 7.06
CA ALA A 83 2.28 17.70 7.17
C ALA A 83 0.88 18.23 6.83
N GLU A 84 0.24 17.69 5.79
CA GLU A 84 -1.14 18.05 5.42
C GLU A 84 -2.18 17.55 6.43
N ILE A 85 -1.94 16.38 7.04
CA ILE A 85 -2.78 15.85 8.11
C ILE A 85 -2.65 16.73 9.35
N ALA A 86 -1.44 17.10 9.77
CA ALA A 86 -1.21 17.93 10.96
C ALA A 86 -1.88 19.31 10.86
N LYS A 87 -1.98 19.86 9.65
CA LYS A 87 -2.73 21.09 9.38
C LYS A 87 -4.24 20.96 9.63
N ARG A 88 -4.77 19.74 9.52
CA ARG A 88 -6.21 19.41 9.52
C ARG A 88 -6.67 18.76 10.82
N SER A 89 -5.97 17.75 11.32
CA SER A 89 -6.25 16.99 12.53
C SER A 89 -4.94 16.55 13.21
N PRO A 90 -4.57 17.15 14.35
CA PRO A 90 -3.43 16.72 15.14
C PRO A 90 -3.56 15.29 15.65
N GLU A 91 -4.78 14.85 15.96
CA GLU A 91 -5.07 13.48 16.40
C GLU A 91 -4.78 12.47 15.28
N ALA A 92 -5.25 12.72 14.05
CA ALA A 92 -4.90 11.89 12.90
C ALA A 92 -3.39 11.92 12.61
N ALA A 93 -2.75 13.08 12.76
CA ALA A 93 -1.32 13.22 12.52
C ALA A 93 -0.48 12.42 13.51
N GLN A 94 -0.91 12.34 14.78
CA GLN A 94 -0.23 11.52 15.79
C GLN A 94 -0.29 10.04 15.44
N ILE A 95 -1.47 9.55 15.01
CA ILE A 95 -1.66 8.16 14.58
C ILE A 95 -0.81 7.89 13.34
N TRP A 96 -0.93 8.73 12.32
CA TRP A 96 -0.18 8.59 11.08
C TRP A 96 1.34 8.64 11.28
N ALA A 97 1.83 9.47 12.20
CA ALA A 97 3.26 9.52 12.51
C ALA A 97 3.77 8.25 13.21
N ASN A 98 2.92 7.53 13.95
CA ASN A 98 3.31 6.25 14.53
C ASN A 98 3.38 5.15 13.45
N TYR A 99 2.34 5.04 12.62
CA TYR A 99 2.30 4.15 11.46
C TYR A 99 3.53 4.36 10.56
N GLU A 100 3.81 5.61 10.16
CA GLU A 100 4.96 5.94 9.30
C GLU A 100 6.30 5.59 9.96
N ARG A 101 6.43 5.74 11.28
CA ARG A 101 7.65 5.39 12.00
C ARG A 101 7.98 3.90 11.84
N GLU A 102 6.96 3.05 11.73
CA GLU A 102 7.11 1.60 11.55
C GLU A 102 7.43 1.28 10.09
N GLU A 103 6.66 1.81 9.15
CA GLU A 103 6.78 1.52 7.72
C GLU A 103 8.04 2.09 7.03
N MET A 104 8.60 3.19 7.55
CA MET A 104 9.65 3.97 6.88
C MET A 104 10.89 3.19 6.41
N LEU A 105 11.18 2.06 7.07
CA LEU A 105 12.36 1.23 6.83
C LEU A 105 12.02 -0.19 6.34
N HIS A 106 10.74 -0.48 6.08
CA HIS A 106 10.32 -1.80 5.62
C HIS A 106 10.93 -2.21 4.28
N ASP A 107 11.42 -1.26 3.48
CA ASP A 107 12.13 -1.55 2.25
C ASP A 107 13.36 -2.46 2.46
N ASP A 108 14.05 -2.31 3.61
CA ASP A 108 15.21 -3.13 3.94
C ASP A 108 14.85 -4.61 4.16
N LEU A 109 13.62 -4.93 4.56
CA LEU A 109 13.14 -6.30 4.68
C LEU A 109 13.10 -6.99 3.30
N PHE A 110 12.56 -6.30 2.30
CA PHE A 110 12.47 -6.82 0.93
C PHE A 110 13.82 -6.84 0.22
N ILE A 111 14.71 -5.87 0.51
CA ILE A 111 16.09 -5.87 -0.01
C ILE A 111 16.88 -7.09 0.51
N GLN A 112 16.68 -7.49 1.77
CA GLN A 112 17.33 -8.70 2.30
C GLN A 112 16.86 -9.97 1.57
N ASP A 113 15.57 -10.10 1.28
CA ASP A 113 15.06 -11.23 0.51
C ASP A 113 15.54 -11.20 -0.94
N LEU A 114 15.71 -10.00 -1.51
CA LEU A 114 16.26 -9.81 -2.84
C LEU A 114 17.72 -10.25 -2.94
N GLU A 115 18.54 -9.97 -1.91
CA GLU A 115 19.92 -10.47 -1.81
C GLU A 115 19.97 -12.00 -1.75
N ARG A 116 19.07 -12.62 -0.99
CA ARG A 116 18.92 -14.10 -0.94
C ARG A 116 18.45 -14.68 -2.25
N ALA A 117 17.64 -13.94 -3.00
CA ALA A 117 17.25 -14.28 -4.37
C ALA A 117 18.38 -14.07 -5.40
N GLY A 118 19.55 -13.58 -5.00
CA GLY A 118 20.75 -13.44 -5.84
C GLY A 118 20.93 -12.08 -6.52
N VAL A 119 20.17 -11.06 -6.10
CA VAL A 119 20.30 -9.69 -6.61
C VAL A 119 20.95 -8.82 -5.54
N THR A 120 22.13 -8.29 -5.83
CA THR A 120 22.86 -7.46 -4.86
C THR A 120 22.18 -6.11 -4.66
N ARG A 121 22.45 -5.47 -3.53
CA ARG A 121 22.01 -4.10 -3.26
C ARG A 121 22.42 -3.11 -4.36
N ASP A 122 23.63 -3.22 -4.88
CA ASP A 122 24.10 -2.36 -5.98
C ASP A 122 23.28 -2.57 -7.25
N ALA A 123 22.95 -3.81 -7.59
CA ALA A 123 22.09 -4.12 -8.73
C ALA A 123 20.66 -3.59 -8.53
N PHE A 124 20.12 -3.70 -7.32
CA PHE A 124 18.84 -3.07 -6.95
C PHE A 124 18.88 -1.55 -7.16
N LEU A 125 19.88 -0.87 -6.59
CA LEU A 125 20.02 0.59 -6.68
C LEU A 125 20.26 1.08 -8.13
N ALA A 126 20.85 0.23 -8.97
CA ALA A 126 21.03 0.50 -10.40
C ALA A 126 19.79 0.20 -11.25
N THR A 127 18.78 -0.47 -10.68
CA THR A 127 17.55 -0.82 -11.40
C THR A 127 16.53 0.30 -11.28
N GLU A 128 16.12 0.87 -12.40
CA GLU A 128 15.08 1.90 -12.42
C GLU A 128 13.69 1.30 -12.13
N PRO A 129 12.87 1.95 -11.27
CA PRO A 129 11.50 1.51 -11.04
C PRO A 129 10.65 1.62 -12.30
N TYR A 130 9.65 0.74 -12.40
CA TYR A 130 8.68 0.74 -13.49
C TYR A 130 7.93 2.07 -13.63
N LEU A 131 7.35 2.28 -14.81
CA LEU A 131 6.51 3.45 -15.04
C LEU A 131 5.30 3.43 -14.10
N SER A 132 4.67 2.28 -13.92
CA SER A 132 3.57 2.10 -12.97
C SER A 132 3.91 2.55 -11.54
N THR A 133 5.12 2.25 -11.06
CA THR A 133 5.59 2.60 -9.71
C THR A 133 5.82 4.12 -9.60
N LYS A 134 6.37 4.73 -10.64
CA LYS A 134 6.49 6.19 -10.74
C LYS A 134 5.12 6.87 -10.80
N LEU A 135 4.16 6.30 -11.54
CA LEU A 135 2.79 6.81 -11.63
C LEU A 135 2.07 6.76 -10.28
N LEU A 136 2.25 5.72 -9.48
CA LEU A 136 1.72 5.67 -8.11
C LEU A 136 2.26 6.81 -7.24
N THR A 137 3.58 7.04 -7.29
CA THR A 137 4.21 8.13 -6.54
C THR A 137 3.75 9.51 -7.05
N GLY A 138 3.58 9.66 -8.37
CA GLY A 138 3.03 10.85 -8.99
C GLY A 138 1.57 11.09 -8.61
N TYR A 139 0.78 10.02 -8.49
CA TYR A 139 -0.61 10.09 -8.06
C TYR A 139 -0.73 10.58 -6.63
N PHE A 140 0.14 10.13 -5.71
CA PHE A 140 0.19 10.65 -4.34
C PHE A 140 0.51 12.15 -4.31
N SER A 141 1.45 12.59 -5.14
CA SER A 141 1.79 14.02 -5.23
C SER A 141 0.59 14.82 -5.74
N TYR A 142 -0.10 14.34 -6.77
CA TYR A 142 -1.33 14.95 -7.28
C TYR A 142 -2.43 15.04 -6.22
N LEU A 143 -2.65 13.96 -5.47
CA LEU A 143 -3.62 13.93 -4.37
C LEU A 143 -3.30 14.99 -3.31
N LEU A 144 -2.05 15.09 -2.87
CA LEU A 144 -1.66 16.07 -1.86
C LEU A 144 -1.78 17.53 -2.34
N ASP A 145 -1.47 17.78 -3.61
CA ASP A 145 -1.53 19.12 -4.19
C ASP A 145 -2.97 19.59 -4.46
N HIS A 146 -3.91 18.65 -4.73
CA HIS A 146 -5.22 19.00 -5.26
C HIS A 146 -6.42 18.49 -4.45
N GLU A 147 -6.31 17.35 -3.76
CA GLU A 147 -7.45 16.64 -3.18
C GLU A 147 -7.30 16.40 -1.66
N GLY A 148 -6.10 16.56 -1.12
CA GLY A 148 -5.77 16.41 0.30
C GLY A 148 -5.23 15.03 0.68
N PRO A 149 -4.97 14.80 1.98
CA PRO A 149 -4.25 13.62 2.44
C PRO A 149 -5.10 12.35 2.52
N LEU A 150 -6.45 12.45 2.49
CA LEU A 150 -7.32 11.28 2.63
C LEU A 150 -7.03 10.22 1.55
N GLY A 151 -6.74 10.63 0.32
CA GLY A 151 -6.40 9.70 -0.76
C GLY A 151 -5.09 8.94 -0.50
N VAL A 152 -4.09 9.59 0.10
CA VAL A 152 -2.83 8.91 0.49
C VAL A 152 -3.09 7.90 1.62
N VAL A 153 -3.81 8.30 2.67
CA VAL A 153 -4.14 7.40 3.79
C VAL A 153 -5.04 6.23 3.34
N ALA A 154 -5.92 6.46 2.35
CA ALA A 154 -6.76 5.42 1.77
C ALA A 154 -5.95 4.32 1.08
N TYR A 155 -4.82 4.65 0.45
CA TYR A 155 -3.92 3.65 -0.12
C TYR A 155 -3.36 2.73 0.96
N SER A 156 -2.85 3.31 2.06
CA SER A 156 -2.28 2.53 3.16
C SER A 156 -3.34 1.59 3.74
N TYR A 157 -4.57 2.09 3.97
CA TYR A 157 -5.66 1.21 4.43
C TYR A 157 -5.93 0.05 3.48
N LEU A 158 -5.93 0.32 2.17
CA LEU A 158 -6.12 -0.71 1.16
C LEU A 158 -5.03 -1.79 1.25
N VAL A 159 -3.76 -1.41 1.24
CA VAL A 159 -2.66 -2.38 1.22
C VAL A 159 -2.55 -3.16 2.53
N GLU A 160 -2.73 -2.51 3.68
CA GLU A 160 -2.71 -3.19 4.98
C GLU A 160 -3.83 -4.22 5.10
N TYR A 161 -5.06 -3.84 4.70
CA TYR A 161 -6.21 -4.74 4.75
C TYR A 161 -5.99 -5.96 3.83
N VAL A 162 -5.50 -5.72 2.61
CA VAL A 162 -5.21 -6.78 1.65
C VAL A 162 -4.08 -7.68 2.15
N ASN A 163 -3.01 -7.11 2.72
CA ASN A 163 -1.87 -7.87 3.25
C ASN A 163 -2.31 -8.81 4.36
N VAL A 164 -3.01 -8.31 5.39
CA VAL A 164 -3.51 -9.15 6.50
C VAL A 164 -4.36 -10.31 5.99
N LYS A 165 -5.15 -10.09 4.92
CA LYS A 165 -6.02 -11.11 4.36
C LYS A 165 -5.30 -12.14 3.49
N LEU A 166 -4.33 -11.70 2.68
CA LEU A 166 -3.75 -12.51 1.60
C LEU A 166 -2.33 -13.00 1.91
N GLU A 167 -1.55 -12.30 2.73
CA GLU A 167 -0.17 -12.70 3.06
C GLU A 167 -0.09 -14.11 3.65
N PRO A 168 -0.97 -14.58 4.58
CA PRO A 168 -0.82 -15.91 5.15
C PRO A 168 -0.76 -17.03 4.10
N ARG A 169 -1.61 -16.96 3.07
CA ARG A 169 -1.58 -17.94 1.96
C ARG A 169 -0.43 -17.70 0.98
N LYS A 170 -0.06 -16.45 0.74
CA LYS A 170 1.07 -16.08 -0.13
C LYS A 170 2.39 -16.56 0.45
N ILE A 171 2.61 -16.30 1.74
CA ILE A 171 3.80 -16.74 2.47
C ILE A 171 3.92 -18.25 2.44
N GLU A 172 2.84 -19.00 2.71
CA GLU A 172 2.89 -20.47 2.64
C GLU A 172 3.28 -20.96 1.24
N ALA A 173 2.69 -20.40 0.19
CA ALA A 173 3.06 -20.74 -1.19
C ALA A 173 4.52 -20.38 -1.52
N LEU A 174 5.02 -19.25 -1.00
CA LEU A 174 6.41 -18.83 -1.19
C LEU A 174 7.40 -19.71 -0.41
N LYS A 175 7.03 -20.22 0.77
CA LYS A 175 7.86 -21.20 1.50
C LYS A 175 8.09 -22.45 0.66
N ASP A 176 7.04 -22.95 0.01
CA ASP A 176 7.11 -24.13 -0.85
C ASP A 176 7.86 -23.88 -2.16
N SER A 177 7.61 -22.72 -2.79
CA SER A 177 8.08 -22.45 -4.16
C SER A 177 9.45 -21.76 -4.23
N VAL A 178 9.74 -20.84 -3.30
CA VAL A 178 10.97 -20.03 -3.25
C VAL A 178 11.90 -20.51 -2.14
N GLY A 179 11.35 -21.11 -1.08
CA GLY A 179 12.08 -21.59 0.09
C GLY A 179 12.00 -20.58 1.24
N GLU A 180 11.61 -21.05 2.43
CA GLU A 180 11.41 -20.21 3.63
C GLU A 180 12.62 -19.33 3.96
N GLN A 181 13.83 -19.88 3.82
CA GLN A 181 15.07 -19.14 4.08
C GLN A 181 15.27 -17.91 3.18
N ASN A 182 14.58 -17.84 2.04
CA ASN A 182 14.69 -16.78 1.04
C ASN A 182 13.62 -15.68 1.17
N ILE A 183 12.68 -15.81 2.11
CA ILE A 183 11.52 -14.91 2.27
C ILE A 183 11.39 -14.37 3.71
N GLY A 184 12.49 -14.37 4.48
CA GLY A 184 12.48 -13.99 5.88
C GLY A 184 12.04 -12.54 6.13
N GLY A 185 12.35 -11.63 5.20
CA GLY A 185 11.91 -10.24 5.25
C GLY A 185 10.39 -10.11 5.06
N GLN A 186 9.83 -10.80 4.07
CA GLN A 186 8.38 -10.85 3.84
C GLN A 186 7.63 -11.48 5.03
N ILE A 187 8.18 -12.55 5.63
CA ILE A 187 7.61 -13.15 6.85
C ILE A 187 7.61 -12.12 8.00
N ALA A 188 8.73 -11.42 8.19
CA ALA A 188 8.84 -10.40 9.24
C ALA A 188 7.83 -9.27 9.02
N HIS A 189 7.70 -8.76 7.80
CA HIS A 189 6.70 -7.74 7.43
C HIS A 189 5.29 -8.22 7.73
N SER A 190 4.91 -9.41 7.26
CA SER A 190 3.57 -9.96 7.49
C SER A 190 3.25 -10.14 8.98
N HIS A 191 4.24 -10.51 9.80
CA HIS A 191 4.06 -10.58 11.24
C HIS A 191 3.81 -9.21 11.88
N THR A 192 4.49 -8.16 11.44
CA THR A 192 4.23 -6.79 11.91
C THR A 192 2.79 -6.40 11.61
N ASP A 193 2.37 -6.44 10.34
CA ASP A 193 1.02 -6.02 9.89
C ASP A 193 -0.11 -6.71 10.68
N ILE A 194 0.03 -8.01 10.92
CA ILE A 194 -0.99 -8.84 11.59
C ILE A 194 -1.00 -8.61 13.10
N ASN A 195 0.17 -8.54 13.75
CA ASN A 195 0.25 -8.46 15.20
C ASN A 195 -0.06 -7.06 15.72
N ASP A 196 0.27 -6.03 14.94
CA ASP A 196 0.13 -4.63 15.34
C ASP A 196 -1.20 -3.99 14.85
N ASP A 197 -2.05 -4.75 14.15
CA ASP A 197 -3.34 -4.29 13.57
C ASP A 197 -3.18 -2.99 12.77
N HIS A 198 -2.21 -2.95 11.85
CA HIS A 198 -2.00 -1.82 10.95
C HIS A 198 -3.30 -1.35 10.24
N PRO A 199 -4.19 -2.25 9.74
CA PRO A 199 -5.47 -1.79 9.20
C PRO A 199 -6.30 -1.00 10.23
N GLY A 200 -6.33 -1.45 11.49
CA GLY A 200 -7.01 -0.75 12.57
C GLY A 200 -6.41 0.62 12.88
N GLU A 201 -5.09 0.73 12.91
CA GLU A 201 -4.39 2.00 13.12
C GLU A 201 -4.68 2.99 11.99
N VAL A 202 -4.53 2.58 10.73
CA VAL A 202 -4.80 3.44 9.57
C VAL A 202 -6.29 3.84 9.52
N TRP A 203 -7.20 2.93 9.86
CA TRP A 203 -8.63 3.27 9.97
C TRP A 203 -8.89 4.34 11.03
N ALA A 204 -8.17 4.28 12.15
CA ALA A 204 -8.30 5.31 13.19
C ALA A 204 -7.90 6.69 12.66
N ALA A 205 -6.85 6.79 11.84
CA ALA A 205 -6.49 8.03 11.15
C ALA A 205 -7.58 8.48 10.16
N ILE A 206 -8.09 7.57 9.31
CA ILE A 206 -9.19 7.86 8.37
C ILE A 206 -10.40 8.44 9.09
N ARG A 207 -10.80 7.87 10.23
CA ARG A 207 -11.96 8.32 11.00
C ARG A 207 -11.87 9.81 11.40
N TYR A 208 -10.68 10.30 11.70
CA TYR A 208 -10.44 11.73 12.00
C TYR A 208 -10.34 12.62 10.76
N LEU A 209 -10.06 12.03 9.59
CA LEU A 209 -9.99 12.74 8.32
C LEU A 209 -11.35 12.91 7.65
N LEU A 210 -12.30 12.00 7.89
CA LEU A 210 -13.68 12.11 7.40
C LEU A 210 -14.44 13.24 8.13
N ARG A 211 -14.96 14.22 7.38
CA ARG A 211 -15.67 15.39 7.91
C ARG A 211 -17.12 15.47 7.49
N ASP A 212 -17.47 14.81 6.39
CA ASP A 212 -18.80 14.76 5.82
C ASP A 212 -18.98 13.51 4.93
N ASP A 213 -20.15 13.40 4.31
CA ASP A 213 -20.47 12.29 3.42
C ASP A 213 -19.71 12.37 2.08
N ASP A 214 -19.25 13.56 1.66
CA ASP A 214 -18.45 13.73 0.44
C ASP A 214 -17.06 13.12 0.63
N ASP A 215 -16.46 13.25 1.81
CA ASP A 215 -15.22 12.56 2.17
C ASP A 215 -15.38 11.03 2.14
N ILE A 216 -16.54 10.50 2.55
CA ILE A 216 -16.84 9.06 2.47
C ILE A 216 -16.93 8.61 1.01
N ALA A 217 -17.59 9.40 0.15
CA ALA A 217 -17.64 9.12 -1.28
C ALA A 217 -16.26 9.20 -1.93
N ALA A 218 -15.42 10.18 -1.53
CA ALA A 218 -14.04 10.31 -1.98
C ALA A 218 -13.19 9.12 -1.55
N LEU A 219 -13.30 8.66 -0.30
CA LEU A 219 -12.61 7.45 0.18
C LEU A 219 -12.91 6.23 -0.71
N LYS A 220 -14.20 5.97 -1.00
CA LYS A 220 -14.60 4.86 -1.88
C LYS A 220 -14.04 5.00 -3.30
N ARG A 221 -13.95 6.22 -3.82
CA ARG A 221 -13.35 6.52 -5.13
C ARG A 221 -11.84 6.25 -5.13
N TYR A 222 -11.11 6.75 -4.13
CA TYR A 222 -9.67 6.56 -4.02
C TYR A 222 -9.29 5.07 -3.98
N LEU A 223 -10.05 4.24 -3.27
CA LEU A 223 -9.81 2.80 -3.24
C LEU A 223 -9.87 2.17 -4.64
N GLY A 224 -10.85 2.56 -5.47
CA GLY A 224 -10.94 2.09 -6.86
C GLY A 224 -9.83 2.61 -7.77
N GLU A 225 -9.41 3.86 -7.58
CA GLU A 225 -8.31 4.47 -8.34
C GLU A 225 -6.96 3.83 -7.98
N HIS A 226 -6.71 3.57 -6.69
CA HIS A 226 -5.52 2.88 -6.23
C HIS A 226 -5.44 1.46 -6.76
N GLN A 227 -6.55 0.71 -6.78
CA GLN A 227 -6.63 -0.58 -7.45
C GLN A 227 -6.26 -0.47 -8.93
N THR A 228 -6.77 0.55 -9.63
CA THR A 228 -6.43 0.76 -11.05
C THR A 228 -4.92 0.99 -11.24
N VAL A 229 -4.32 1.85 -10.42
CA VAL A 229 -2.88 2.15 -10.51
C VAL A 229 -2.02 0.94 -10.14
N LEU A 230 -2.39 0.19 -9.09
CA LEU A 230 -1.71 -1.05 -8.72
C LEU A 230 -1.84 -2.11 -9.84
N ALA A 231 -2.98 -2.19 -10.53
CA ALA A 231 -3.18 -3.15 -11.61
C ALA A 231 -2.24 -2.88 -12.81
N LEU A 232 -1.94 -1.60 -13.08
CA LEU A 232 -0.93 -1.23 -14.07
C LEU A 232 0.44 -1.84 -13.74
N TYR A 233 0.81 -1.86 -12.46
CA TYR A 233 2.06 -2.47 -12.02
C TYR A 233 2.11 -3.97 -12.28
N PHE A 234 1.10 -4.72 -11.86
CA PHE A 234 1.09 -6.17 -12.08
C PHE A 234 1.05 -6.52 -13.57
N LYS A 235 0.36 -5.71 -14.37
CA LYS A 235 0.39 -5.85 -15.83
C LYS A 235 1.77 -5.57 -16.43
N GLU A 236 2.44 -4.49 -16.04
CA GLU A 236 3.79 -4.15 -16.51
C GLU A 236 4.80 -5.23 -16.12
N LEU A 237 4.69 -5.77 -14.89
CA LEU A 237 5.51 -6.88 -14.40
C LEU A 237 5.27 -8.17 -15.21
N TYR A 238 4.01 -8.51 -15.50
CA TYR A 238 3.66 -9.66 -16.35
C TYR A 238 4.21 -9.50 -17.77
N ASP A 239 4.01 -8.32 -18.37
CA ASP A 239 4.43 -8.06 -19.75
C ASP A 239 5.97 -8.14 -19.90
N ASP A 240 6.72 -7.62 -18.91
CA ASP A 240 8.18 -7.66 -18.89
C ASP A 240 8.72 -9.09 -18.67
N LYS A 241 8.24 -9.79 -17.62
CA LYS A 241 8.88 -11.04 -17.16
C LYS A 241 8.28 -12.31 -17.73
N ILE A 242 7.02 -12.29 -18.14
CA ILE A 242 6.29 -13.51 -18.50
C ILE A 242 5.89 -13.51 -19.97
N ALA A 243 5.19 -12.46 -20.44
CA ALA A 243 4.58 -12.47 -21.77
C ALA A 243 5.61 -12.62 -22.91
N SER A 244 6.78 -11.99 -22.75
CA SER A 244 7.92 -12.08 -23.66
C SER A 244 8.47 -13.51 -23.76
N THR A 245 8.64 -14.18 -22.62
CA THR A 245 9.11 -15.57 -22.50
C THR A 245 8.13 -16.57 -23.12
N LEU A 246 6.83 -16.41 -22.86
CA LEU A 246 5.79 -17.27 -23.43
C LEU A 246 5.72 -17.17 -24.96
N LYS A 247 5.89 -15.97 -25.53
CA LYS A 247 5.93 -15.76 -26.99
C LYS A 247 7.18 -16.37 -27.64
N ALA A 248 8.31 -16.41 -26.94
CA ALA A 248 9.53 -17.02 -27.44
C ALA A 248 9.50 -18.56 -27.41
N ALA A 249 8.65 -19.14 -26.56
CA ALA A 249 8.49 -20.59 -26.39
C ALA A 249 7.39 -21.22 -27.28
N ALA A 250 6.57 -20.40 -27.94
CA ALA A 250 5.48 -20.82 -28.83
C ALA A 250 5.89 -20.79 -30.31
#